data_AF-A0A6B0TVF0-F1
#
_entry.id   AF-A0A6B0TVF0-F1
#
_cell.length_a   1.000
_cell.length_b   1.000
_cell.length_c   1.000
_cell.angle_alpha   90.00
_cell.angle_beta   90.00
_cell.angle_gamma   90.00
#
_symmetry.space_group_name_H-M   'P 1'
#
loop_
_entity.id
_entity.type
_entity.pdbx_description
1 polymer ?
#
loop_
_entity_poly.entity_id
_entity_poly.type
_entity_poly.pdbx_seq_one_letter_code
_entity_poly.pdbx_strand_id
1 'polypeptide(L)'
;MTRFLTYLLGGAIAVAAFAATSARAAPDGAVDPAFVDAVSAWLAGEEETALPALADLARQESDAAQVLISVIDKTADLQGPWLESLDRDARIALLRQPGGLSGTVWIAASDDPLARAWQAIWSVDASFDDALAFVDLGEPRAARMALIALAARERSGFAAAAGDPRYPDTMEMLVWDETGADSDDAATARAALPDGHPLKGKVGAGWLAEADLAAPLRAACDALCAEDSAACTATLFEALGGYRSILTLGSPVEALIPTRTFIDSPVGRDALLRKLAATTGDRNGLKAKLEADGQACLVDGLERIGRM
;
A
#
# COMPACT_ATOMS: atom_id res chain seq x y z
N MET A 1 -37.40 60.50 32.52
CA MET A 1 -37.28 59.11 33.03
C MET A 1 -37.33 58.20 31.81
N THR A 2 -36.32 58.20 30.94
CA THR A 2 -34.99 57.58 31.07
C THR A 2 -35.09 56.07 31.26
N ARG A 3 -34.95 55.31 30.15
CA ARG A 3 -34.09 54.12 30.05
C ARG A 3 -34.07 53.58 28.60
N PHE A 4 -32.95 53.86 27.94
CA PHE A 4 -32.45 53.19 26.74
C PHE A 4 -32.03 51.76 27.11
N LEU A 5 -32.41 50.77 26.29
CA LEU A 5 -31.80 49.43 26.30
C LEU A 5 -31.22 49.18 24.90
N THR A 6 -29.90 49.35 24.80
CA THR A 6 -29.10 49.08 23.61
C THR A 6 -28.65 47.63 23.68
N TYR A 7 -29.17 46.76 22.82
CA TYR A 7 -28.64 45.41 22.61
C TYR A 7 -27.45 45.47 21.66
N LEU A 8 -26.25 45.27 22.20
CA LEU A 8 -25.01 45.05 21.44
C LEU A 8 -25.00 43.59 20.95
N LEU A 9 -25.27 43.38 19.66
CA LEU A 9 -24.94 42.14 18.96
C LEU A 9 -23.42 42.10 18.73
N GLY A 10 -22.70 41.40 19.61
CA GLY A 10 -21.30 41.03 19.39
C GLY A 10 -21.22 39.71 18.62
N GLY A 11 -21.16 39.79 17.28
CA GLY A 11 -20.90 38.62 16.43
C GLY A 11 -19.42 38.24 16.48
N ALA A 12 -19.09 37.17 17.21
CA ALA A 12 -17.76 36.56 17.17
C ALA A 12 -17.62 35.77 15.86
N ILE A 13 -16.86 36.32 14.90
CA ILE A 13 -16.43 35.59 13.71
C ILE A 13 -15.29 34.66 14.16
N ALA A 14 -15.60 33.38 14.38
CA ALA A 14 -14.60 32.35 14.54
C ALA A 14 -13.97 32.07 13.17
N VAL A 15 -12.80 32.67 12.93
CA VAL A 15 -11.95 32.30 11.79
C VAL A 15 -11.37 30.92 12.10
N ALA A 16 -12.01 29.87 11.59
CA ALA A 16 -11.43 28.54 11.57
C ALA A 16 -10.19 28.61 10.67
N ALA A 17 -9.01 28.61 11.27
CA ALA A 17 -7.76 28.39 10.56
C ALA A 17 -7.79 26.95 10.05
N PHE A 18 -8.29 26.75 8.83
CA PHE A 18 -8.02 25.53 8.09
C PHE A 18 -6.50 25.48 7.89
N ALA A 19 -5.83 24.60 8.62
CA ALA A 19 -4.48 24.22 8.27
C ALA A 19 -4.55 23.74 6.82
N ALA A 20 -3.99 24.52 5.91
CA ALA A 20 -3.79 24.07 4.55
C ALA A 20 -2.81 22.91 4.66
N THR A 21 -3.34 21.69 4.66
CA THR A 21 -2.54 20.50 4.45
C THR A 21 -1.88 20.71 3.10
N SER A 22 -0.59 21.04 3.11
CA SER A 22 0.18 21.24 1.88
C SER A 22 0.10 19.94 1.10
N ALA A 23 -0.80 19.88 0.13
CA ALA A 23 -0.85 18.80 -0.82
C ALA A 23 0.51 18.78 -1.51
N ARG A 24 1.29 17.72 -1.26
CA ARG A 24 2.61 17.61 -1.85
C ARG A 24 2.47 17.52 -3.37
N ALA A 25 3.40 18.16 -4.08
CA ALA A 25 3.44 18.08 -5.53
C ALA A 25 3.64 16.62 -5.95
N ALA A 26 2.77 16.13 -6.82
CA ALA A 26 2.95 14.84 -7.47
C ALA A 26 4.20 14.86 -8.37
N PRO A 27 4.81 13.70 -8.67
CA PRO A 27 5.90 13.60 -9.64
C PRO A 27 5.53 14.22 -10.99
N ASP A 28 6.53 14.68 -11.76
CA ASP A 28 6.27 15.28 -13.06
C ASP A 28 5.55 14.30 -14.02
N GLY A 29 4.62 14.83 -14.80
CA GLY A 29 3.74 14.05 -15.67
C GLY A 29 2.56 13.34 -14.99
N ALA A 30 2.40 13.41 -13.66
CA ALA A 30 1.28 12.74 -12.97
C ALA A 30 -0.13 13.25 -13.38
N VAL A 31 -0.20 14.48 -13.90
CA VAL A 31 -1.44 15.09 -14.40
C VAL A 31 -1.51 15.12 -15.93
N ASP A 32 -0.53 14.54 -16.62
CA ASP A 32 -0.57 14.40 -18.08
C ASP A 32 -1.76 13.51 -18.46
N PRO A 33 -2.65 13.95 -19.38
CA PRO A 33 -3.78 13.15 -19.83
C PRO A 33 -3.39 11.74 -20.31
N ALA A 34 -2.27 11.60 -21.02
CA ALA A 34 -1.79 10.31 -21.49
C ALA A 34 -1.38 9.38 -20.34
N PHE A 35 -0.78 9.93 -19.28
CA PHE A 35 -0.47 9.18 -18.06
C PHE A 35 -1.75 8.74 -17.34
N VAL A 36 -2.71 9.67 -17.17
CA VAL A 36 -4.00 9.38 -16.51
C VAL A 36 -4.77 8.30 -17.26
N ASP A 37 -4.82 8.36 -18.59
CA ASP A 37 -5.48 7.36 -19.44
C ASP A 37 -4.80 5.99 -19.31
N ALA A 38 -3.46 5.95 -19.31
CA ALA A 38 -2.71 4.71 -19.13
C ALA A 38 -2.92 4.09 -17.74
N VAL A 39 -2.93 4.90 -16.68
CA VAL A 39 -3.25 4.44 -15.31
C VAL A 39 -4.68 3.92 -15.23
N SER A 40 -5.64 4.61 -15.83
CA SER A 40 -7.03 4.16 -15.86
C SER A 40 -7.19 2.82 -16.57
N ALA A 41 -6.56 2.65 -17.73
CA ALA A 41 -6.55 1.38 -18.47
C ALA A 41 -5.89 0.27 -17.63
N TRP A 42 -4.77 0.57 -16.95
CA TRP A 42 -4.11 -0.40 -16.09
C TRP A 42 -5.04 -0.85 -14.96
N LEU A 43 -5.64 0.09 -14.22
CA LEU A 43 -6.57 -0.20 -13.13
C LEU A 43 -7.78 -1.03 -13.59
N ALA A 44 -8.23 -0.86 -14.84
CA ALA A 44 -9.28 -1.66 -15.46
C ALA A 44 -8.85 -3.10 -15.84
N GLY A 45 -7.56 -3.44 -15.69
CA GLY A 45 -6.99 -4.73 -16.05
C GLY A 45 -6.52 -4.83 -17.49
N GLU A 46 -6.44 -3.72 -18.23
CA GLU A 46 -6.08 -3.67 -19.64
C GLU A 46 -4.55 -3.54 -19.84
N GLU A 47 -3.78 -4.47 -19.29
CA GLU A 47 -2.30 -4.39 -19.27
C GLU A 47 -1.68 -4.24 -20.67
N GLU A 48 -2.25 -4.93 -21.67
CA GLU A 48 -1.77 -4.89 -23.07
C GLU A 48 -1.80 -3.48 -23.66
N THR A 49 -2.73 -2.64 -23.22
CA THR A 49 -2.82 -1.25 -23.64
C THR A 49 -2.02 -0.35 -22.70
N ALA A 50 -2.17 -0.57 -21.39
CA ALA A 50 -1.68 0.34 -20.37
C ALA A 50 -0.17 0.31 -20.20
N LEU A 51 0.43 -0.89 -20.11
CA LEU A 51 1.86 -1.00 -19.80
C LEU A 51 2.74 -0.48 -20.95
N PRO A 52 2.44 -0.73 -22.24
CA PRO A 52 3.14 -0.07 -23.33
C PRO A 52 3.02 1.44 -23.28
N ALA A 53 1.82 1.99 -23.03
CA ALA A 53 1.64 3.44 -22.90
C ALA A 53 2.47 4.03 -21.75
N LEU A 54 2.53 3.37 -20.59
CA LEU A 54 3.38 3.78 -19.48
C LEU A 54 4.88 3.71 -19.84
N ALA A 55 5.33 2.67 -20.55
CA ALA A 55 6.71 2.56 -21.00
C ALA A 55 7.09 3.67 -22.01
N ASP A 56 6.17 4.02 -22.90
CA ASP A 56 6.33 5.12 -23.86
C ASP A 56 6.47 6.47 -23.15
N LEU A 57 5.69 6.72 -22.09
CA LEU A 57 5.79 7.91 -21.26
C LEU A 57 7.08 7.92 -20.43
N ALA A 58 7.49 6.78 -19.89
CA ALA A 58 8.74 6.63 -19.14
C ALA A 58 9.96 6.93 -20.03
N ARG A 59 9.92 6.55 -21.32
CA ARG A 59 10.91 6.92 -22.34
C ARG A 59 10.93 8.42 -22.67
N GLN A 60 9.80 9.09 -22.48
CA GLN A 60 9.66 10.54 -22.64
C GLN A 60 9.96 11.31 -21.34
N GLU A 61 10.70 10.68 -20.41
CA GLU A 61 11.16 11.30 -19.18
C GLU A 61 10.03 11.72 -18.22
N SER A 62 8.85 11.09 -18.30
CA SER A 62 7.80 11.26 -17.28
C SER A 62 8.20 10.55 -15.99
N ASP A 63 8.51 11.32 -14.95
CA ASP A 63 8.85 10.80 -13.62
C ASP A 63 7.72 9.91 -13.05
N ALA A 64 6.47 10.36 -13.18
CA ALA A 64 5.30 9.58 -12.75
C ALA A 64 5.25 8.20 -13.42
N ALA A 65 5.46 8.13 -14.74
CA ALA A 65 5.49 6.86 -15.47
C ALA A 65 6.67 5.99 -15.06
N GLN A 66 7.88 6.57 -14.92
CA GLN A 66 9.08 5.86 -14.50
C GLN A 66 8.94 5.25 -13.11
N VAL A 67 8.37 5.99 -12.15
CA VAL A 67 8.06 5.51 -10.79
C VAL A 67 7.07 4.36 -10.84
N LEU A 68 5.91 4.56 -11.45
CA LEU A 68 4.84 3.55 -11.44
C LEU A 68 5.30 2.23 -12.09
N ILE A 69 5.87 2.29 -13.30
CA ILE A 69 6.28 1.08 -14.02
C ILE A 69 7.40 0.33 -13.28
N SER A 70 8.30 1.04 -12.59
CA SER A 70 9.36 0.41 -11.78
C SER A 70 8.77 -0.31 -10.56
N VAL A 71 7.74 0.25 -9.92
CA VAL A 71 7.08 -0.39 -8.78
C VAL A 71 6.30 -1.64 -9.23
N ILE A 72 5.64 -1.59 -10.41
CA ILE A 72 5.00 -2.75 -11.03
C ILE A 72 6.03 -3.86 -11.32
N ASP A 73 7.16 -3.51 -11.92
CA ASP A 73 8.26 -4.44 -12.22
C ASP A 73 8.83 -5.12 -10.97
N LYS A 74 8.88 -4.40 -9.83
CA LYS A 74 9.43 -4.92 -8.56
C LYS A 74 8.41 -5.63 -7.67
N THR A 75 7.12 -5.61 -8.02
CA THR A 75 6.07 -6.16 -7.17
C THR A 75 5.27 -7.20 -7.96
N ALA A 76 5.60 -8.48 -7.78
CA ALA A 76 4.99 -9.59 -8.51
C ALA A 76 3.44 -9.60 -8.40
N ASP A 77 2.90 -9.23 -7.23
CA ASP A 77 1.45 -9.18 -7.01
C ASP A 77 0.73 -8.17 -7.95
N LEU A 78 1.45 -7.19 -8.50
CA LEU A 78 0.92 -6.18 -9.43
C LEU A 78 0.99 -6.62 -10.91
N GLN A 79 1.61 -7.76 -11.20
CA GLN A 79 1.81 -8.25 -12.56
C GLN A 79 0.66 -9.18 -12.93
N GLY A 80 -0.12 -8.81 -13.94
CA GLY A 80 -1.24 -9.60 -14.41
C GLY A 80 -0.87 -10.64 -15.46
N PRO A 81 -1.88 -11.42 -15.90
CA PRO A 81 -1.64 -12.58 -16.77
C PRO A 81 -1.04 -12.21 -18.12
N TRP A 82 -1.34 -11.02 -18.66
CA TRP A 82 -0.77 -10.59 -19.93
C TRP A 82 0.73 -10.34 -19.77
N LEU A 83 1.12 -9.58 -18.73
CA LEU A 83 2.53 -9.30 -18.46
C LEU A 83 3.33 -10.58 -18.15
N GLU A 84 2.73 -11.51 -17.40
CA GLU A 84 3.32 -12.82 -17.09
C GLU A 84 3.45 -13.72 -18.33
N SER A 85 2.59 -13.55 -19.33
CA SER A 85 2.64 -14.33 -20.58
C SER A 85 3.76 -13.91 -21.54
N LEU A 86 4.32 -12.71 -21.35
CA LEU A 86 5.42 -12.21 -22.18
C LEU A 86 6.68 -13.03 -21.96
N ASP A 87 7.45 -13.24 -23.03
CA ASP A 87 8.80 -13.75 -22.87
C ASP A 87 9.70 -12.74 -22.14
N ARG A 88 10.86 -13.23 -21.70
CA ARG A 88 11.79 -12.42 -20.91
C ARG A 88 12.22 -11.15 -21.66
N ASP A 89 12.45 -11.22 -22.96
CA ASP A 89 13.00 -10.11 -23.73
C ASP A 89 11.94 -9.04 -23.96
N ALA A 90 10.70 -9.43 -24.28
CA ALA A 90 9.56 -8.54 -24.37
C ALA A 90 9.27 -7.85 -23.03
N ARG A 91 9.31 -8.59 -21.92
CA ARG A 91 9.12 -8.01 -20.59
C ARG A 91 10.23 -7.04 -20.21
N ILE A 92 11.50 -7.34 -20.51
CA ILE A 92 12.61 -6.41 -20.29
C ILE A 92 12.44 -5.15 -21.13
N ALA A 93 12.12 -5.28 -22.43
CA ALA A 93 11.92 -4.13 -23.31
C ALA A 93 10.82 -3.17 -22.83
N LEU A 94 9.80 -3.72 -22.16
CA LEU A 94 8.69 -2.98 -21.59
C LEU A 94 9.04 -2.32 -20.23
N LEU A 95 9.55 -3.13 -19.29
CA LEU A 95 9.66 -2.74 -17.88
C LEU A 95 11.02 -2.15 -17.51
N ARG A 96 11.99 -2.12 -18.43
CA ARG A 96 13.36 -1.68 -18.14
C ARG A 96 13.85 -0.67 -19.16
N GLN A 97 14.69 0.24 -18.69
CA GLN A 97 15.49 1.10 -19.54
C GLN A 97 16.56 0.28 -20.28
N PRO A 98 16.90 0.65 -21.54
CA PRO A 98 18.04 0.07 -22.23
C PRO A 98 19.34 0.25 -21.44
N GLY A 99 20.07 -0.84 -21.20
CA GLY A 99 21.36 -0.82 -20.52
C GLY A 99 21.72 -2.16 -19.87
N GLY A 100 22.96 -2.62 -20.03
CA GLY A 100 23.41 -3.92 -19.49
C GLY A 100 22.67 -5.14 -20.07
N LEU A 101 22.90 -6.32 -19.49
CA LEU A 101 22.31 -7.60 -19.95
C LEU A 101 20.84 -7.80 -19.52
N SER A 102 20.28 -6.93 -18.69
CA SER A 102 18.91 -7.09 -18.15
C SER A 102 18.13 -5.78 -18.03
N GLY A 103 18.65 -4.70 -18.63
CA GLY A 103 18.08 -3.37 -18.46
C GLY A 103 18.33 -2.76 -17.08
N THR A 104 18.04 -1.48 -16.94
CA THR A 104 17.99 -0.77 -15.65
C THR A 104 16.54 -0.48 -15.27
N VAL A 105 16.24 -0.34 -13.97
CA VAL A 105 14.91 0.14 -13.54
C VAL A 105 14.67 1.55 -14.08
N TRP A 106 13.44 1.88 -14.47
CA TRP A 106 13.11 3.19 -15.03
C TRP A 106 13.43 4.35 -14.08
N ILE A 107 13.19 4.18 -12.77
CA ILE A 107 13.50 5.21 -11.77
C ILE A 107 14.98 5.60 -11.67
N ALA A 108 15.91 4.82 -12.24
CA ALA A 108 17.34 5.16 -12.17
C ALA A 108 17.71 6.42 -12.98
N ALA A 109 16.84 6.88 -13.87
CA ALA A 109 17.03 8.12 -14.65
C ALA A 109 16.28 9.33 -14.09
N SER A 110 15.47 9.15 -13.04
CA SER A 110 14.63 10.20 -12.47
C SER A 110 15.34 10.93 -11.32
N ASP A 111 15.24 12.26 -11.33
CA ASP A 111 15.64 13.12 -10.22
C ASP A 111 14.47 13.46 -9.28
N ASP A 112 13.32 12.80 -9.43
CA ASP A 112 12.19 13.00 -8.54
C ASP A 112 12.49 12.45 -7.12
N PRO A 113 12.12 13.17 -6.05
CA PRO A 113 12.31 12.68 -4.68
C PRO A 113 11.68 11.30 -4.39
N LEU A 114 10.52 11.00 -4.97
CA LEU A 114 9.86 9.72 -4.81
C LEU A 114 10.60 8.61 -5.54
N ALA A 115 11.10 8.87 -6.75
CA ALA A 115 11.95 7.94 -7.47
C ALA A 115 13.22 7.57 -6.67
N ARG A 116 13.90 8.58 -6.08
CA ARG A 116 15.07 8.33 -5.22
C ARG A 116 14.74 7.51 -3.99
N ALA A 117 13.61 7.78 -3.32
CA ALA A 117 13.19 7.00 -2.14
C ALA A 117 12.96 5.52 -2.49
N TRP A 118 12.29 5.25 -3.62
CA TRP A 118 12.10 3.89 -4.14
C TRP A 118 13.43 3.21 -4.49
N GLN A 119 14.35 3.94 -5.13
CA GLN A 119 15.67 3.40 -5.45
C GLN A 119 16.46 3.06 -4.18
N ALA A 120 16.41 3.94 -3.17
CA ALA A 120 17.12 3.76 -1.90
C ALA A 120 16.65 2.51 -1.16
N ILE A 121 15.34 2.28 -1.03
CA ILE A 121 14.82 1.12 -0.27
C ILE A 121 15.11 -0.23 -0.94
N TRP A 122 15.27 -0.25 -2.26
CA TRP A 122 15.68 -1.44 -3.01
C TRP A 122 17.17 -1.75 -2.85
N SER A 123 17.98 -0.82 -2.35
CA SER A 123 19.36 -1.09 -1.96
C SER A 123 19.43 -1.99 -0.72
N VAL A 124 20.46 -2.82 -0.65
CA VAL A 124 20.80 -3.60 0.55
C VAL A 124 21.24 -2.70 1.71
N ASP A 125 21.74 -1.51 1.39
CA ASP A 125 22.23 -0.52 2.34
C ASP A 125 21.16 0.47 2.79
N ALA A 126 19.89 0.24 2.43
CA ALA A 126 18.78 1.07 2.87
C ALA A 126 18.77 1.28 4.40
N SER A 127 18.53 2.52 4.79
CA SER A 127 18.51 3.00 6.18
C SER A 127 17.09 3.29 6.67
N PHE A 128 16.95 3.58 7.97
CA PHE A 128 15.68 4.07 8.53
C PHE A 128 15.27 5.42 7.92
N ASP A 129 16.22 6.32 7.66
CA ASP A 129 15.92 7.61 7.01
C ASP A 129 15.34 7.41 5.60
N ASP A 130 15.85 6.44 4.84
CA ASP A 130 15.29 6.11 3.52
C ASP A 130 13.84 5.60 3.63
N ALA A 131 13.54 4.79 4.67
CA ALA A 131 12.19 4.31 4.92
C ALA A 131 11.25 5.44 5.37
N LEU A 132 11.71 6.34 6.23
CA LEU A 132 10.92 7.45 6.78
C LEU A 132 10.74 8.60 5.77
N ALA A 133 11.61 8.72 4.77
CA ALA A 133 11.45 9.69 3.69
C ALA A 133 10.09 9.54 2.97
N PHE A 134 9.53 8.32 2.89
CA PHE A 134 8.20 8.11 2.31
C PHE A 134 7.08 8.83 3.07
N VAL A 135 7.20 9.06 4.38
CA VAL A 135 6.19 9.81 5.15
C VAL A 135 6.15 11.27 4.73
N ASP A 136 7.33 11.88 4.55
CA ASP A 136 7.46 13.25 4.04
C ASP A 136 6.97 13.39 2.59
N LEU A 137 6.97 12.28 1.85
CA LEU A 137 6.48 12.17 0.48
C LEU A 137 4.99 11.86 0.37
N GLY A 138 4.29 11.64 1.49
CA GLY A 138 2.86 11.30 1.49
C GLY A 138 2.58 9.84 1.09
N GLU A 139 3.54 8.94 1.33
CA GLU A 139 3.51 7.52 0.99
C GLU A 139 3.54 6.63 2.25
N PRO A 140 2.57 6.77 3.18
CA PRO A 140 2.58 6.02 4.43
C PRO A 140 2.60 4.49 4.22
N ARG A 141 2.01 3.95 3.15
CA ARG A 141 2.13 2.51 2.84
C ARG A 141 3.56 2.12 2.48
N ALA A 142 4.22 2.89 1.63
CA ALA A 142 5.60 2.62 1.24
C ALA A 142 6.54 2.71 2.45
N ALA A 143 6.32 3.66 3.37
CA ALA A 143 7.07 3.74 4.62
C ALA A 143 6.95 2.47 5.47
N ARG A 144 5.74 1.95 5.68
CA ARG A 144 5.50 0.69 6.42
C ARG A 144 6.17 -0.49 5.73
N MET A 145 6.03 -0.59 4.40
CA MET A 145 6.63 -1.66 3.62
C MET A 145 8.17 -1.61 3.70
N ALA A 146 8.75 -0.41 3.62
CA ALA A 146 10.17 -0.18 3.78
C ALA A 146 10.68 -0.65 5.15
N LEU A 147 10.00 -0.25 6.23
CA LEU A 147 10.33 -0.70 7.60
C LEU A 147 10.22 -2.22 7.77
N ILE A 148 9.19 -2.86 7.20
CA ILE A 148 9.06 -4.32 7.19
C ILE A 148 10.22 -4.97 6.43
N ALA A 149 10.64 -4.39 5.30
CA ALA A 149 11.77 -4.88 4.52
C ALA A 149 13.10 -4.75 5.26
N LEU A 150 13.31 -3.65 6.00
CA LEU A 150 14.48 -3.50 6.88
C LEU A 150 14.50 -4.55 7.98
N ALA A 151 13.35 -4.80 8.63
CA ALA A 151 13.24 -5.85 9.64
C ALA A 151 13.51 -7.24 9.06
N ALA A 152 13.01 -7.53 7.85
CA ALA A 152 13.27 -8.79 7.14
C ALA A 152 14.75 -8.96 6.75
N ARG A 153 15.53 -7.88 6.71
CA ARG A 153 16.99 -7.88 6.50
C ARG A 153 17.76 -7.86 7.83
N GLU A 154 17.09 -8.14 8.95
CA GLU A 154 17.68 -8.18 10.29
C GLU A 154 18.35 -6.86 10.72
N ARG A 155 17.87 -5.72 10.18
CA ARG A 155 18.30 -4.41 10.69
C ARG A 155 17.76 -4.21 12.10
N SER A 156 18.58 -3.61 12.96
CA SER A 156 18.22 -3.20 14.33
C SER A 156 18.29 -1.68 14.47
N GLY A 157 17.70 -1.15 15.55
CA GLY A 157 17.54 0.27 15.81
C GLY A 157 16.09 0.77 15.71
N PHE A 158 15.09 -0.13 15.66
CA PHE A 158 13.68 0.26 15.59
C PHE A 158 13.24 1.06 16.82
N ALA A 159 13.70 0.70 18.03
CA ALA A 159 13.38 1.45 19.24
C ALA A 159 13.88 2.90 19.19
N ALA A 160 15.07 3.13 18.61
CA ALA A 160 15.60 4.47 18.41
C ALA A 160 14.84 5.23 17.30
N ALA A 161 14.54 4.54 16.19
CA ALA A 161 13.79 5.11 15.08
C ALA A 161 12.37 5.53 15.47
N ALA A 162 11.72 4.82 16.40
CA ALA A 162 10.41 5.17 16.94
C ALA A 162 10.38 6.52 17.69
N GLY A 163 11.54 7.09 18.04
CA GLY A 163 11.63 8.46 18.54
C GLY A 163 11.51 9.55 17.47
N ASP A 164 11.59 9.19 16.18
CA ASP A 164 11.38 10.12 15.06
C ASP A 164 9.87 10.35 14.84
N PRO A 165 9.37 11.61 14.80
CA PRO A 165 7.96 11.90 14.55
C PRO A 165 7.39 11.36 13.24
N ARG A 166 8.25 10.98 12.28
CA ARG A 166 7.85 10.35 11.01
C ARG A 166 7.62 8.86 11.17
N TYR A 167 8.06 8.22 12.25
CA TYR A 167 7.88 6.79 12.45
C TYR A 167 6.39 6.45 12.60
N PRO A 168 5.80 5.60 11.73
CA PRO A 168 4.36 5.36 11.79
C PRO A 168 3.98 4.54 13.03
N ASP A 169 3.04 5.01 13.86
CA ASP A 169 2.53 4.32 15.06
C ASP A 169 2.10 2.87 14.77
N THR A 170 1.59 2.62 13.56
CA THR A 170 1.21 1.27 13.09
C THR A 170 2.36 0.25 13.09
N MET A 171 3.61 0.72 13.22
CA MET A 171 4.84 -0.08 13.16
C MET A 171 5.45 -0.39 14.53
N GLU A 172 4.81 0.02 15.64
CA GLU A 172 5.28 -0.28 17.02
C GLU A 172 5.61 -1.76 17.26
N MET A 173 4.94 -2.66 16.56
CA MET A 173 5.23 -4.10 16.58
C MET A 173 6.72 -4.42 16.31
N LEU A 174 7.40 -3.65 15.45
CA LEU A 174 8.80 -3.89 15.12
C LEU A 174 9.73 -3.46 16.25
N VAL A 175 9.31 -2.46 17.03
CA VAL A 175 9.99 -2.09 18.29
C VAL A 175 9.86 -3.25 19.27
N TRP A 176 8.66 -3.81 19.42
CA TRP A 176 8.42 -4.91 20.36
C TRP A 176 9.13 -6.21 19.95
N ASP A 177 9.18 -6.50 18.64
CA ASP A 177 9.94 -7.63 18.10
C ASP A 177 11.45 -7.47 18.41
N GLU A 178 11.98 -6.25 18.39
CA GLU A 178 13.38 -5.95 18.68
C GLU A 178 13.69 -5.96 20.19
N THR A 179 12.88 -5.30 21.01
CA THR A 179 13.15 -5.12 22.46
C THR A 179 12.63 -6.27 23.31
N GLY A 180 11.82 -7.16 22.74
CA GLY A 180 11.03 -8.15 23.45
C GLY A 180 9.64 -7.62 23.81
N ALA A 181 8.61 -8.41 23.50
CA ALA A 181 7.21 -8.06 23.74
C ALA A 181 6.83 -7.97 25.23
N ASP A 182 7.68 -8.50 26.12
CA ASP A 182 7.50 -8.49 27.57
C ASP A 182 8.20 -7.32 28.26
N SER A 183 8.79 -6.37 27.52
CA SER A 183 9.34 -5.15 28.12
C SER A 183 8.21 -4.31 28.74
N ASP A 184 8.50 -3.62 29.84
CA ASP A 184 7.50 -2.78 30.53
C ASP A 184 6.89 -1.72 29.58
N ASP A 185 7.71 -1.18 28.67
CA ASP A 185 7.29 -0.21 27.65
C ASP A 185 6.36 -0.85 26.61
N ALA A 186 6.70 -2.04 26.08
CA ALA A 186 5.85 -2.76 25.13
C ALA A 186 4.53 -3.20 25.76
N ALA A 187 4.55 -3.68 27.00
CA ALA A 187 3.35 -4.06 27.75
C ALA A 187 2.44 -2.84 27.98
N THR A 188 3.02 -1.69 28.32
CA THR A 188 2.28 -0.43 28.52
C THR A 188 1.66 0.06 27.22
N ALA A 189 2.44 0.11 26.12
CA ALA A 189 1.95 0.50 24.80
C ALA A 189 0.82 -0.43 24.32
N ARG A 190 1.03 -1.74 24.44
CA ARG A 190 0.01 -2.75 24.08
C ARG A 190 -1.27 -2.61 24.89
N ALA A 191 -1.18 -2.29 26.18
CA ALA A 191 -2.36 -2.08 27.03
C ALA A 191 -3.19 -0.87 26.58
N ALA A 192 -2.53 0.19 26.07
CA ALA A 192 -3.17 1.42 25.60
C ALA A 192 -3.90 1.28 24.26
N LEU A 193 -3.61 0.24 23.46
CA LEU A 193 -4.30 0.00 22.19
C LEU A 193 -5.82 -0.17 22.37
N PRO A 194 -6.66 0.13 21.37
CA PRO A 194 -8.09 -0.19 21.43
C PRO A 194 -8.36 -1.69 21.59
N ASP A 195 -9.49 -2.05 22.19
CA ASP A 195 -9.91 -3.44 22.27
C ASP A 195 -10.13 -4.04 20.87
N GLY A 196 -9.72 -5.30 20.70
CA GLY A 196 -9.76 -5.96 19.39
C GLY A 196 -8.66 -5.52 18.42
N HIS A 197 -7.72 -4.65 18.82
CA HIS A 197 -6.55 -4.34 18.00
C HIS A 197 -5.72 -5.62 17.75
N PRO A 198 -5.25 -5.89 16.52
CA PRO A 198 -4.50 -7.10 16.20
C PRO A 198 -3.27 -7.35 17.08
N LEU A 199 -2.58 -6.28 17.47
CA LEU A 199 -1.42 -6.36 18.37
C LEU A 199 -1.76 -6.74 19.82
N LYS A 200 -3.05 -6.70 20.22
CA LYS A 200 -3.49 -7.22 21.53
C LYS A 200 -3.70 -8.74 21.54
N GLY A 201 -3.75 -9.41 20.39
CA GLY A 201 -3.98 -10.85 20.27
C GLY A 201 -5.08 -11.16 19.27
N LYS A 202 -6.21 -11.71 19.72
CA LYS A 202 -7.34 -12.00 18.84
C LYS A 202 -7.92 -10.69 18.31
N VAL A 203 -7.87 -10.51 16.98
CA VAL A 203 -8.47 -9.34 16.32
C VAL A 203 -9.97 -9.32 16.54
N GLY A 204 -10.50 -8.14 16.86
CA GLY A 204 -11.94 -7.91 17.00
C GLY A 204 -12.57 -7.59 15.66
N ALA A 205 -13.79 -8.08 15.42
CA ALA A 205 -14.55 -7.78 14.21
C ALA A 205 -14.75 -6.27 14.01
N GLY A 206 -14.93 -5.50 15.09
CA GLY A 206 -15.05 -4.04 15.03
C GLY A 206 -13.79 -3.37 14.48
N TRP A 207 -12.60 -3.84 14.85
CA TRP A 207 -11.35 -3.30 14.31
C TRP A 207 -11.24 -3.54 12.80
N LEU A 208 -11.54 -4.77 12.35
CA LEU A 208 -11.54 -5.08 10.92
C LEU A 208 -12.60 -4.32 10.13
N ALA A 209 -13.71 -3.92 10.77
CA ALA A 209 -14.76 -3.12 10.15
C ALA A 209 -14.35 -1.64 9.96
N GLU A 210 -13.61 -1.08 10.92
CA GLU A 210 -13.39 0.37 11.00
C GLU A 210 -11.97 0.80 10.58
N ALA A 211 -10.95 0.00 10.86
CA ALA A 211 -9.56 0.41 10.65
C ALA A 211 -9.24 0.64 9.16
N ASP A 212 -8.56 1.74 8.84
CA ASP A 212 -8.14 2.05 7.47
C ASP A 212 -7.19 0.99 6.90
N LEU A 213 -6.34 0.40 7.73
CA LEU A 213 -5.44 -0.70 7.33
C LEU A 213 -6.18 -1.94 6.83
N ALA A 214 -7.42 -2.15 7.27
CA ALA A 214 -8.26 -3.26 6.81
C ALA A 214 -9.14 -2.89 5.60
N ALA A 215 -9.10 -1.64 5.12
CA ALA A 215 -9.88 -1.20 3.97
C ALA A 215 -9.63 -2.02 2.68
N PRO A 216 -8.39 -2.43 2.33
CA PRO A 216 -8.17 -3.27 1.16
C PRO A 216 -8.86 -4.64 1.25
N LEU A 217 -8.93 -5.22 2.45
CA LEU A 217 -9.63 -6.49 2.67
C LEU A 217 -11.13 -6.32 2.51
N ARG A 218 -11.69 -5.28 3.13
CA ARG A 218 -13.13 -4.96 3.03
C ARG A 218 -13.53 -4.70 1.59
N ALA A 219 -12.79 -3.86 0.85
CA ALA A 219 -13.09 -3.55 -0.55
C ALA A 219 -13.09 -4.81 -1.44
N ALA A 220 -12.13 -5.72 -1.23
CA ALA A 220 -12.12 -6.99 -1.95
C ALA A 220 -13.30 -7.90 -1.58
N CYS A 221 -13.62 -8.01 -0.29
CA CYS A 221 -14.73 -8.82 0.20
C CYS A 221 -16.11 -8.25 -0.17
N ASP A 222 -16.29 -6.93 -0.18
CA ASP A 222 -17.51 -6.28 -0.65
C ASP A 222 -17.74 -6.58 -2.15
N ALA A 223 -16.67 -6.63 -2.94
CA ALA A 223 -16.74 -6.90 -4.37
C ALA A 223 -16.91 -8.39 -4.72
N LEU A 224 -16.30 -9.30 -3.96
CA LEU A 224 -16.30 -10.74 -4.24
C LEU A 224 -17.40 -11.49 -3.48
N CYS A 225 -17.68 -11.07 -2.24
CA CYS A 225 -18.40 -11.83 -1.23
C CYS A 225 -19.47 -10.95 -0.54
N ALA A 226 -20.24 -10.18 -1.31
CA ALA A 226 -21.13 -9.13 -0.79
C ALA A 226 -22.11 -9.60 0.32
N GLU A 227 -22.54 -10.87 0.29
CA GLU A 227 -23.47 -11.43 1.29
C GLU A 227 -22.80 -11.71 2.65
N ASP A 228 -21.48 -11.88 2.69
CA ASP A 228 -20.73 -12.27 3.90
C ASP A 228 -19.38 -11.53 4.01
N SER A 229 -19.36 -10.24 3.67
CA SER A 229 -18.14 -9.44 3.61
C SER A 229 -17.36 -9.40 4.94
N ALA A 230 -18.07 -9.42 6.08
CA ALA A 230 -17.44 -9.40 7.39
C ALA A 230 -16.67 -10.70 7.70
N ALA A 231 -17.27 -11.89 7.45
CA ALA A 231 -16.57 -13.14 7.65
C ALA A 231 -15.44 -13.31 6.62
N CYS A 232 -15.70 -12.95 5.36
CA CYS A 232 -14.67 -12.90 4.31
C CYS A 232 -13.46 -12.06 4.74
N THR A 233 -13.69 -10.88 5.32
CA THR A 233 -12.63 -9.96 5.76
C THR A 233 -11.78 -10.61 6.87
N ALA A 234 -12.43 -11.27 7.84
CA ALA A 234 -11.73 -11.99 8.89
C ALA A 234 -10.92 -13.17 8.34
N THR A 235 -11.50 -13.97 7.44
CA THR A 235 -10.80 -15.08 6.79
C THR A 235 -9.60 -14.61 5.97
N LEU A 236 -9.74 -13.53 5.18
CA LEU A 236 -8.61 -12.95 4.45
C LEU A 236 -7.51 -12.44 5.39
N PHE A 237 -7.87 -11.77 6.48
CA PHE A 237 -6.90 -11.29 7.46
C PHE A 237 -6.08 -12.45 8.03
N GLU A 238 -6.72 -13.53 8.45
CA GLU A 238 -6.03 -14.71 8.97
C GLU A 238 -5.20 -15.42 7.90
N ALA A 239 -5.75 -15.59 6.70
CA ALA A 239 -5.07 -16.30 5.61
C ALA A 239 -3.83 -15.55 5.08
N LEU A 240 -3.82 -14.21 5.18
CA LEU A 240 -2.65 -13.38 4.87
C LEU A 240 -1.59 -13.40 5.98
N GLY A 241 -1.83 -14.03 7.13
CA GLY A 241 -0.89 -14.01 8.26
C GLY A 241 -1.05 -12.80 9.19
N GLY A 242 -2.20 -12.13 9.14
CA GLY A 242 -2.61 -11.12 10.12
C GLY A 242 -1.98 -9.74 9.93
N TYR A 243 -1.68 -9.08 11.06
CA TYR A 243 -1.40 -7.65 11.12
C TYR A 243 -0.20 -7.22 10.24
N ARG A 244 0.89 -7.98 10.27
CA ARG A 244 2.10 -7.64 9.50
C ARG A 244 1.85 -7.54 8.00
N SER A 245 1.01 -8.43 7.47
CA SER A 245 0.75 -8.48 6.04
C SER A 245 -0.13 -7.33 5.57
N ILE A 246 -1.16 -6.97 6.35
CA ILE A 246 -2.09 -5.90 5.96
C ILE A 246 -1.44 -4.51 5.93
N LEU A 247 -0.35 -4.29 6.67
CA LEU A 247 0.41 -3.03 6.66
C LEU A 247 0.98 -2.68 5.28
N THR A 248 1.16 -3.70 4.42
CA THR A 248 1.73 -3.55 3.08
C THR A 248 0.68 -3.43 1.97
N LEU A 249 -0.61 -3.58 2.32
CA LEU A 249 -1.72 -3.49 1.37
C LEU A 249 -2.08 -2.02 1.09
N GLY A 250 -2.64 -1.77 -0.09
CA GLY A 250 -3.04 -0.43 -0.56
C GLY A 250 -2.44 -0.09 -1.91
N SER A 251 -2.51 1.19 -2.29
CA SER A 251 -1.96 1.66 -3.57
C SER A 251 -0.45 1.43 -3.64
N PRO A 252 0.10 0.97 -4.78
CA PRO A 252 1.53 0.82 -4.94
C PRO A 252 2.30 2.15 -4.79
N VAL A 253 1.71 3.25 -5.24
CA VAL A 253 2.28 4.61 -5.18
C VAL A 253 1.13 5.59 -4.92
N GLU A 254 0.93 6.00 -3.67
CA GLU A 254 -0.21 6.79 -3.20
C GLU A 254 -0.25 8.20 -3.79
N ALA A 255 0.92 8.77 -4.12
CA ALA A 255 1.04 10.06 -4.79
C ALA A 255 0.54 10.04 -6.25
N LEU A 256 0.49 8.86 -6.89
CA LEU A 256 0.04 8.69 -8.27
C LEU A 256 -1.38 8.10 -8.35
N ILE A 257 -1.68 7.17 -7.44
CA ILE A 257 -2.96 6.45 -7.42
C ILE A 257 -3.48 6.48 -5.99
N PRO A 258 -4.59 7.18 -5.70
CA PRO A 258 -5.16 7.16 -4.35
C PRO A 258 -5.51 5.74 -3.91
N THR A 259 -5.24 5.40 -2.64
CA THR A 259 -5.47 4.04 -2.12
C THR A 259 -6.89 3.54 -2.36
N ARG A 260 -7.92 4.39 -2.21
CA ARG A 260 -9.31 4.02 -2.51
C ARG A 260 -9.51 3.64 -3.98
N THR A 261 -9.03 4.48 -4.90
CA THR A 261 -9.07 4.21 -6.34
C THR A 261 -8.39 2.87 -6.68
N PHE A 262 -7.25 2.57 -6.07
CA PHE A 262 -6.56 1.31 -6.32
C PHE A 262 -7.34 0.09 -5.81
N ILE A 263 -7.76 0.09 -4.54
CA ILE A 263 -8.40 -1.10 -3.92
C ILE A 263 -9.79 -1.39 -4.50
N ASP A 264 -10.48 -0.37 -5.00
CA ASP A 264 -11.78 -0.52 -5.67
C ASP A 264 -11.64 -1.00 -7.13
N SER A 265 -10.42 -1.05 -7.67
CA SER A 265 -10.16 -1.47 -9.05
C SER A 265 -10.02 -3.00 -9.20
N PRO A 266 -10.29 -3.56 -10.39
CA PRO A 266 -9.92 -4.95 -10.71
C PRO A 266 -8.48 -5.30 -10.36
N VAL A 267 -7.51 -4.44 -10.70
CA VAL A 267 -6.09 -4.71 -10.42
C VAL A 267 -5.80 -4.76 -8.92
N GLY A 268 -6.37 -3.85 -8.13
CA GLY A 268 -6.15 -3.85 -6.68
C GLY A 268 -6.67 -5.12 -6.00
N ARG A 269 -7.85 -5.59 -6.43
CA ARG A 269 -8.41 -6.87 -5.96
C ARG A 269 -7.56 -8.06 -6.36
N ASP A 270 -7.15 -8.11 -7.62
CA ASP A 270 -6.37 -9.23 -8.13
C ASP A 270 -4.97 -9.25 -7.50
N ALA A 271 -4.37 -8.10 -7.21
CA ALA A 271 -3.11 -8.00 -6.49
C ALA A 271 -3.20 -8.54 -5.05
N LEU A 272 -4.30 -8.26 -4.35
CA LEU A 272 -4.55 -8.85 -3.03
C LEU A 272 -4.62 -10.38 -3.11
N LEU A 273 -5.32 -10.92 -4.10
CA LEU A 273 -5.49 -12.36 -4.30
C LEU A 273 -4.17 -13.04 -4.70
N ARG A 274 -3.33 -12.39 -5.52
CA ARG A 274 -1.98 -12.86 -5.83
C ARG A 274 -1.11 -12.91 -4.59
N LYS A 275 -1.14 -11.84 -3.78
CA LYS A 275 -0.43 -11.79 -2.50
C LYS A 275 -0.85 -12.91 -1.55
N LEU A 276 -2.16 -13.17 -1.45
CA LEU A 276 -2.72 -14.26 -0.66
C LEU A 276 -2.17 -15.62 -1.13
N ALA A 277 -2.21 -15.87 -2.44
CA ALA A 277 -1.67 -17.10 -3.01
C ALA A 277 -0.16 -17.25 -2.72
N ALA A 278 0.62 -16.19 -2.90
CA ALA A 278 2.06 -16.18 -2.67
C ALA A 278 2.42 -16.41 -1.18
N THR A 279 1.65 -15.83 -0.25
CA THR A 279 1.90 -15.93 1.20
C THR A 279 1.74 -17.37 1.70
N THR A 280 0.79 -18.12 1.15
CA THR A 280 0.52 -19.50 1.61
C THR A 280 1.49 -20.54 1.07
N GLY A 281 2.08 -20.32 -0.11
CA GLY A 281 2.97 -21.29 -0.79
C GLY A 281 2.29 -22.59 -1.25
N ASP A 282 1.12 -22.94 -0.70
CA ASP A 282 0.25 -24.05 -1.09
C ASP A 282 -1.13 -23.53 -1.48
N ARG A 283 -1.28 -23.23 -2.77
CA ARG A 283 -2.53 -22.69 -3.32
C ARG A 283 -3.70 -23.68 -3.22
N ASN A 284 -3.45 -24.98 -3.33
CA ASN A 284 -4.51 -25.99 -3.22
C ASN A 284 -4.97 -26.14 -1.78
N GLY A 285 -4.03 -26.15 -0.82
CA GLY A 285 -4.34 -26.10 0.61
C GLY A 285 -5.10 -24.84 1.00
N LEU A 286 -4.71 -23.67 0.47
CA LEU A 286 -5.44 -22.41 0.66
C LEU A 286 -6.88 -22.53 0.16
N LYS A 287 -7.09 -23.01 -1.07
CA LYS A 287 -8.45 -23.20 -1.61
C LYS A 287 -9.29 -24.12 -0.74
N ALA A 288 -8.77 -25.29 -0.38
CA ALA A 288 -9.49 -26.24 0.47
C ALA A 288 -9.86 -25.63 1.83
N LYS A 289 -8.97 -24.79 2.41
CA LYS A 289 -9.27 -24.05 3.63
C LYS A 289 -10.40 -23.03 3.41
N LEU A 290 -10.33 -22.22 2.36
CA LEU A 290 -11.36 -21.23 2.05
C LEU A 290 -12.72 -21.89 1.79
N GLU A 291 -12.76 -23.03 1.10
CA GLU A 291 -13.98 -23.82 0.91
C GLU A 291 -14.55 -24.31 2.24
N ALA A 292 -13.69 -24.84 3.12
CA ALA A 292 -14.10 -25.30 4.45
C ALA A 292 -14.64 -24.16 5.33
N ASP A 293 -14.13 -22.95 5.15
CA ASP A 293 -14.57 -21.72 5.84
C ASP A 293 -15.80 -21.08 5.15
N GLY A 294 -16.38 -21.71 4.13
CA GLY A 294 -17.57 -21.23 3.42
C GLY A 294 -17.30 -20.08 2.44
N GLN A 295 -16.04 -19.80 2.12
CA GLN A 295 -15.61 -18.66 1.31
C GLN A 295 -15.47 -19.00 -0.18
N ALA A 296 -16.50 -19.59 -0.79
CA ALA A 296 -16.49 -19.99 -2.20
C ALA A 296 -16.18 -18.82 -3.16
N CYS A 297 -16.68 -17.63 -2.86
CA CYS A 297 -16.39 -16.40 -3.61
C CYS A 297 -14.89 -16.05 -3.70
N LEU A 298 -14.12 -16.32 -2.64
CA LEU A 298 -12.66 -16.11 -2.65
C LEU A 298 -11.96 -17.17 -3.50
N VAL A 299 -12.48 -18.40 -3.53
CA VAL A 299 -11.97 -19.47 -4.38
C VAL A 299 -12.17 -19.12 -5.86
N ASP A 300 -13.36 -18.64 -6.23
CA ASP A 300 -13.67 -18.17 -7.58
C ASP A 300 -12.75 -17.01 -7.98
N GLY A 301 -12.53 -16.05 -7.06
CA GLY A 301 -11.59 -14.95 -7.24
C GLY A 301 -10.16 -15.43 -7.49
N LEU A 302 -9.68 -16.38 -6.69
CA LEU A 302 -8.38 -16.99 -6.88
C LEU A 302 -8.30 -17.64 -8.26
N GLU A 303 -9.31 -18.40 -8.68
CA GLU A 303 -9.32 -19.06 -9.99
C GLU A 303 -9.21 -18.09 -11.15
N ARG A 304 -9.86 -16.93 -11.06
CA ARG A 304 -9.80 -15.88 -12.08
C ARG A 304 -8.38 -15.35 -12.31
N ILE A 305 -7.59 -15.16 -11.24
CA ILE A 305 -6.23 -14.61 -11.37
C ILE A 305 -5.20 -15.60 -11.94
N GLY A 306 -5.59 -16.84 -12.25
CA GLY A 306 -4.72 -17.82 -12.90
C GLY A 306 -3.60 -18.35 -12.01
N ARG A 307 -2.57 -18.92 -12.64
CA ARG A 307 -1.32 -19.34 -11.98
C ARG A 307 -0.30 -18.23 -12.16
N MET A 308 0.32 -17.81 -11.06
CA MET A 308 1.59 -17.07 -11.05
C MET A 308 2.74 -18.03 -11.40
#